data_AF-A0A354BFZ9-F1
#
_entry.id   AF-A0A354BFZ9-F1
#
_cell.length_a   1.000
_cell.length_b   1.000
_cell.length_c   1.000
_cell.angle_alpha   90.00
_cell.angle_beta   90.00
_cell.angle_gamma   90.00
#
_symmetry.space_group_name_H-M   'P 1'
#
loop_
_entity.id
_entity.type
_entity.pdbx_description
1 polymer ?
#
loop_
_entity_poly.entity_id
_entity_poly.type
_entity_poly.pdbx_seq_one_letter_code
_entity_poly.pdbx_strand_id
1 'polypeptide(L)'
;MNAVFVDPMVDDDRRRKFLFEGQLLVYSPRPSSLAFIEWARELIREAFWPHDPLTAQHHLTVEKYIELLTLLKPKFINHPTSKQLLQNLLVDMGCNPDKTFFDVPRMRTSTSDNFLTSGIAYAFHPHRDTWYAAPMCQINWWLPIYPIQ
;
A
#
# COMPACT_ATOMS: atom_id res chain seq x y z
N MET A 1 11.72 20.46 -13.20
CA MET A 1 11.80 19.21 -13.99
C MET A 1 11.66 18.08 -12.99
N ASN A 2 10.73 17.15 -13.20
CA ASN A 2 10.50 16.04 -12.29
C ASN A 2 11.18 14.81 -12.87
N ALA A 3 11.93 14.07 -12.04
CA ALA A 3 12.64 12.88 -12.41
C ALA A 3 12.15 11.67 -11.60
N VAL A 4 12.35 10.49 -12.17
CA VAL A 4 12.19 9.21 -11.49
C VAL A 4 13.59 8.72 -11.12
N PHE A 5 13.84 8.54 -9.83
CA PHE A 5 15.07 7.96 -9.32
C PHE A 5 14.82 6.50 -8.96
N VAL A 6 15.59 5.59 -9.56
CA VAL A 6 15.54 4.16 -9.25
C VAL A 6 16.73 3.82 -8.36
N ASP A 7 16.45 3.22 -7.21
CA ASP A 7 17.42 2.86 -6.17
C ASP A 7 18.42 3.99 -5.82
N PRO A 8 17.95 5.22 -5.52
CA PRO A 8 18.85 6.29 -5.12
C PRO A 8 19.53 5.93 -3.79
N MET A 9 20.86 5.98 -3.79
CA MET A 9 21.69 5.78 -2.60
C MET A 9 21.78 7.08 -1.80
N VAL A 10 20.71 7.42 -1.08
CA VAL A 10 20.61 8.62 -0.25
C VAL A 10 20.07 8.29 1.14
N ASP A 11 20.40 9.13 2.12
CA ASP A 11 19.83 9.03 3.47
C ASP A 11 18.36 9.49 3.52
N ASP A 12 17.70 9.30 4.67
CA ASP A 12 16.31 9.66 4.86
C ASP A 12 16.06 11.17 4.68
N ASP A 13 16.93 12.03 5.22
CA ASP A 13 16.78 13.48 5.11
C ASP A 13 16.80 13.94 3.64
N ARG A 14 17.72 13.41 2.85
CA ARG A 14 17.81 13.73 1.42
C ARG A 14 16.68 13.11 0.62
N ARG A 15 16.27 11.87 0.95
CA ARG A 15 15.06 11.24 0.37
C ARG A 15 13.85 12.14 0.57
N ARG A 16 13.59 12.60 1.80
CA ARG A 16 12.45 13.48 2.10
C ARG A 16 12.52 14.77 1.27
N LYS A 17 13.71 15.39 1.20
CA LYS A 17 13.90 16.60 0.38
C LYS A 17 13.53 16.38 -1.09
N PHE A 18 14.00 15.29 -1.71
CA PHE A 18 13.64 14.97 -3.09
C PHE A 18 12.13 14.77 -3.28
N LEU A 19 11.47 14.08 -2.35
CA LEU A 19 10.02 13.90 -2.41
C LEU A 19 9.27 15.25 -2.34
N PHE A 20 9.69 16.16 -1.46
CA PHE A 20 9.11 17.51 -1.37
C PHE A 20 9.43 18.41 -2.57
N GLU A 21 10.52 18.14 -3.29
CA GLU A 21 10.86 18.76 -4.57
C GLU A 21 10.07 18.15 -5.75
N GLY A 22 9.13 17.24 -5.49
CA GLY A 22 8.25 16.64 -6.50
C GLY A 22 8.89 15.49 -7.28
N GLN A 23 9.97 14.89 -6.76
CA GLN A 23 10.62 13.74 -7.38
C GLN A 23 9.90 12.43 -7.02
N LEU A 24 9.96 11.45 -7.93
CA LEU A 24 9.48 10.08 -7.67
C LEU A 24 10.67 9.18 -7.39
N LEU A 25 10.62 8.45 -6.27
CA LEU A 25 11.67 7.51 -5.88
C LEU A 25 11.11 6.09 -5.90
N VAL A 26 11.77 5.21 -6.65
CA VAL A 26 11.42 3.81 -6.80
C VAL A 26 12.55 2.98 -6.21
N TYR A 27 12.21 2.04 -5.34
CA TYR A 27 13.17 1.15 -4.71
C TYR A 27 12.90 -0.29 -5.14
N SER A 28 13.97 -1.00 -5.45
CA SER A 28 13.95 -2.46 -5.59
C SER A 28 13.47 -3.12 -4.30
N PRO A 29 12.85 -4.31 -4.38
CA PRO A 29 12.35 -5.00 -3.20
C PRO A 29 13.46 -5.25 -2.17
N ARG A 30 13.16 -4.92 -0.92
CA ARG A 30 14.00 -5.21 0.25
C ARG A 30 13.40 -6.34 1.09
N PRO A 31 14.20 -7.04 1.91
CA PRO A 31 13.68 -8.09 2.80
C PRO A 31 12.49 -7.64 3.64
N SER A 32 12.53 -6.41 4.19
CA SER A 32 11.45 -5.84 4.99
C SER A 32 10.15 -5.63 4.18
N SER A 33 10.26 -5.10 2.95
CA SER A 33 9.14 -4.92 2.04
C SER A 33 8.55 -6.26 1.57
N LEU A 34 9.40 -7.25 1.28
CA LEU A 34 8.96 -8.58 0.88
C LEU A 34 8.21 -9.29 2.01
N ALA A 35 8.71 -9.20 3.24
CA ALA A 35 8.02 -9.74 4.41
C ALA A 35 6.64 -9.09 4.62
N PHE A 36 6.55 -7.77 4.45
CA PHE A 36 5.28 -7.05 4.57
C PHE A 36 4.28 -7.43 3.47
N ILE A 37 4.75 -7.54 2.23
CA ILE A 37 3.91 -7.97 1.10
C ILE A 37 3.48 -9.44 1.25
N GLU A 38 4.35 -10.33 1.72
CA GLU A 38 3.97 -11.73 1.91
C GLU A 38 2.90 -11.90 2.98
N TRP A 39 3.01 -11.17 4.10
CA TRP A 39 1.95 -11.11 5.11
C TRP A 39 0.61 -10.64 4.54
N ALA A 40 0.64 -9.59 3.69
CA ALA A 40 -0.57 -9.14 3.00
C ALA A 40 -1.15 -10.24 2.11
N ARG A 41 -0.30 -10.95 1.35
CA ARG A 41 -0.71 -12.05 0.47
C ARG A 41 -1.28 -13.23 1.23
N GLU A 42 -0.75 -13.57 2.40
CA GLU A 42 -1.28 -14.63 3.27
C GLU A 42 -2.73 -14.34 3.65
N LEU A 43 -3.00 -13.13 4.16
CA LEU A 43 -4.37 -12.71 4.52
C LEU A 43 -5.31 -12.67 3.31
N ILE A 44 -4.80 -12.22 2.16
CA ILE A 44 -5.58 -12.20 0.91
C ILE A 44 -5.92 -13.63 0.47
N ARG A 45 -4.95 -14.55 0.44
CA ARG A 45 -5.18 -15.95 0.05
C ARG A 45 -6.16 -16.64 1.00
N GLU A 46 -6.04 -16.39 2.31
CA GLU A 46 -6.99 -16.90 3.32
C GLU A 46 -8.41 -16.39 3.04
N ALA A 47 -8.57 -15.09 2.78
CA ALA A 47 -9.87 -14.48 2.55
C ALA A 47 -10.55 -14.95 1.26
N PHE A 48 -9.79 -15.19 0.20
CA PHE A 48 -10.34 -15.52 -1.13
C PHE A 48 -10.43 -17.02 -1.42
N TRP A 49 -9.89 -17.88 -0.55
CA TRP A 49 -9.97 -19.33 -0.72
C TRP A 49 -11.42 -19.82 -0.95
N PRO A 50 -11.68 -20.71 -1.94
CA PRO A 50 -10.72 -21.44 -2.77
C PRO A 50 -10.33 -20.74 -4.08
N HIS A 51 -10.77 -19.50 -4.30
CA HIS A 51 -10.48 -18.78 -5.54
C HIS A 51 -9.10 -18.10 -5.51
N ASP A 52 -8.47 -17.99 -6.68
CA ASP A 52 -7.30 -17.14 -6.84
C ASP A 52 -7.73 -15.66 -6.72
N PRO A 53 -7.19 -14.88 -5.77
CA PRO A 53 -7.53 -13.46 -5.59
C PRO A 53 -7.39 -12.62 -6.87
N LEU A 54 -6.45 -12.98 -7.77
CA LEU A 54 -6.20 -12.24 -9.01
C LEU A 54 -7.30 -12.45 -10.06
N THR A 55 -8.04 -13.54 -9.99
CA THR A 55 -9.11 -13.88 -10.95
C THR A 55 -10.48 -14.02 -10.29
N ALA A 56 -10.58 -13.85 -8.97
CA ALA A 56 -11.78 -14.05 -8.18
C ALA A 56 -13.00 -13.26 -8.67
N GLN A 57 -12.81 -12.09 -9.31
CA GLN A 57 -13.90 -11.32 -9.90
C GLN A 57 -14.67 -12.07 -11.01
N HIS A 58 -14.06 -13.07 -11.63
CA HIS A 58 -14.71 -13.90 -12.67
C HIS A 58 -15.47 -15.09 -12.08
N HIS A 59 -15.35 -15.32 -10.78
CA HIS A 59 -15.92 -16.48 -10.09
C HIS A 59 -16.89 -16.09 -8.98
N LEU A 60 -16.74 -14.89 -8.41
CA LEU A 60 -17.55 -14.36 -7.33
C LEU A 60 -18.52 -13.30 -7.84
N THR A 61 -19.68 -13.21 -7.19
CA THR A 61 -20.56 -12.04 -7.38
C THR A 61 -19.95 -10.81 -6.70
N VAL A 62 -20.40 -9.63 -7.12
CA VAL A 62 -19.98 -8.35 -6.55
C VAL A 62 -20.22 -8.31 -5.04
N GLU A 63 -21.37 -8.78 -4.59
CA GLU A 63 -21.77 -8.78 -3.17
C GLU A 63 -20.82 -9.64 -2.34
N LYS A 64 -20.49 -10.84 -2.84
CA LYS A 64 -19.57 -11.73 -2.11
C LYS A 64 -18.16 -11.16 -2.07
N TYR A 65 -17.70 -10.55 -3.16
CA TYR A 65 -16.40 -9.90 -3.22
C TYR A 65 -16.32 -8.73 -2.20
N ILE A 66 -17.38 -7.90 -2.11
CA ILE A 66 -17.46 -6.80 -1.13
C ILE A 66 -17.44 -7.33 0.29
N GLU A 67 -18.17 -8.40 0.60
CA GLU A 67 -18.19 -9.03 1.92
C GLU A 67 -16.76 -9.45 2.34
N LEU A 68 -16.03 -10.13 1.44
CA LEU A 68 -14.65 -10.55 1.67
C LEU A 68 -13.73 -9.35 1.94
N LEU A 69 -13.79 -8.31 1.11
CA LEU A 69 -12.97 -7.11 1.29
C LEU A 69 -13.30 -6.36 2.59
N THR A 70 -14.57 -6.34 2.99
CA THR A 70 -15.05 -5.66 4.20
C THR A 70 -14.46 -6.30 5.46
N LEU A 71 -14.21 -7.60 5.44
CA LEU A 71 -13.57 -8.32 6.54
C LEU A 71 -12.03 -8.24 6.45
N LEU A 72 -11.48 -8.45 5.25
CA LEU A 72 -10.04 -8.50 5.02
C LEU A 72 -9.34 -7.17 5.31
N LYS A 73 -9.87 -6.04 4.81
CA LYS A 73 -9.17 -4.75 4.90
C LYS A 73 -8.99 -4.30 6.35
N PRO A 74 -10.02 -4.28 7.23
CA PRO A 74 -9.84 -3.95 8.63
C PRO A 74 -8.92 -4.93 9.37
N LYS A 75 -8.98 -6.24 9.05
CA LYS A 75 -8.08 -7.26 9.60
C LYS A 75 -6.63 -6.89 9.30
N PHE A 76 -6.30 -6.59 8.04
CA PHE A 76 -4.95 -6.18 7.65
C PHE A 76 -4.52 -4.84 8.28
N ILE A 77 -5.38 -3.82 8.20
CA ILE A 77 -5.11 -2.45 8.67
C ILE A 77 -4.73 -2.43 10.16
N ASN A 78 -5.47 -3.18 10.98
CA ASN A 78 -5.35 -3.14 12.44
C ASN A 78 -4.51 -4.29 13.02
N HIS A 79 -3.97 -5.19 12.19
CA HIS A 79 -3.22 -6.33 12.69
C HIS A 79 -1.92 -5.90 13.37
N PRO A 80 -1.59 -6.43 14.57
CA PRO A 80 -0.30 -6.16 15.22
C PRO A 80 0.91 -6.51 14.33
N THR A 81 0.84 -7.63 13.60
CA THR A 81 1.87 -8.02 12.62
C THR A 81 2.04 -6.99 11.50
N SER A 82 0.95 -6.42 10.97
CA SER A 82 1.03 -5.37 9.95
C SER A 82 1.75 -4.14 10.48
N LYS A 83 1.44 -3.73 11.72
CA LYS A 83 2.13 -2.63 12.41
C LYS A 83 3.62 -2.91 12.56
N GLN A 84 3.98 -4.09 13.06
CA GLN A 84 5.38 -4.49 13.28
C GLN A 84 6.18 -4.53 11.96
N LEU A 85 5.61 -5.12 10.91
CA LEU A 85 6.27 -5.22 9.60
C LEU A 85 6.44 -3.84 8.94
N LEU A 86 5.45 -2.95 9.09
CA LEU A 86 5.58 -1.56 8.62
C LEU A 86 6.67 -0.79 9.37
N GLN A 87 6.78 -0.96 10.69
CA GLN A 87 7.87 -0.36 11.47
C GLN A 87 9.24 -0.87 11.00
N ASN A 88 9.37 -2.19 10.79
CA ASN A 88 10.60 -2.78 10.27
C ASN A 88 10.96 -2.24 8.88
N LEU A 89 9.97 -2.04 8.01
CA LEU A 89 10.17 -1.45 6.70
C LEU A 89 10.72 -0.03 6.79
N LEU A 90 10.14 0.81 7.65
CA LEU A 90 10.60 2.20 7.81
C LEU A 90 12.04 2.25 8.34
N VAL A 91 12.38 1.40 9.33
CA VAL A 91 13.74 1.30 9.88
C VAL A 91 14.73 0.78 8.82
N ASP A 92 14.37 -0.24 8.04
CA ASP A 92 15.21 -0.76 6.95
C ASP A 92 15.43 0.28 5.85
N MET A 93 14.47 1.18 5.65
CA MET A 93 14.61 2.35 4.78
C MET A 93 15.41 3.49 5.42
N GLY A 94 15.94 3.33 6.63
CA GLY A 94 16.76 4.33 7.31
C GLY A 94 15.98 5.46 7.99
N CYS A 95 14.66 5.31 8.17
CA CYS A 95 13.88 6.26 8.96
C CYS A 95 14.26 6.16 10.45
N ASN A 96 14.27 7.29 11.16
CA ASN A 96 14.53 7.32 12.59
C ASN A 96 13.24 6.98 13.39
N PRO A 97 13.19 5.86 14.14
CA PRO A 97 11.98 5.43 14.83
C PRO A 97 11.49 6.41 15.92
N ASP A 98 12.37 7.26 16.46
CA ASP A 98 12.01 8.26 17.48
C ASP A 98 11.41 9.55 16.86
N LYS A 99 11.54 9.71 15.54
CA LYS A 99 11.10 10.92 14.81
C LYS A 99 10.10 10.63 13.70
N THR A 100 9.90 9.36 13.36
CA THR A 100 9.00 8.94 12.28
C THR A 100 7.70 8.38 12.86
N PHE A 101 6.61 9.06 12.54
CA PHE A 101 5.25 8.58 12.78
C PHE A 101 4.68 8.02 11.48
N PHE A 102 3.78 7.04 11.58
CA PHE A 102 3.12 6.43 10.43
C PHE A 102 1.62 6.29 10.69
N ASP A 103 0.82 6.40 9.62
CA ASP A 103 -0.58 5.97 9.62
C ASP A 103 -0.67 4.47 9.33
N VAL A 104 -1.81 3.86 9.63
CA VAL A 104 -2.09 2.46 9.35
C VAL A 104 -1.92 2.12 7.86
N PRO A 105 -1.44 0.91 7.52
CA PRO A 105 -1.28 0.52 6.12
C PRO A 105 -2.63 0.25 5.45
N ARG A 106 -2.95 0.99 4.39
CA ARG A 106 -4.24 0.86 3.69
C ARG A 106 -4.13 -0.07 2.49
N MET A 107 -4.84 -1.20 2.53
CA MET A 107 -4.94 -2.13 1.41
C MET A 107 -5.91 -1.61 0.34
N ARG A 108 -5.42 -1.55 -0.90
CA ARG A 108 -6.19 -1.12 -2.07
C ARG A 108 -6.47 -2.31 -2.97
N THR A 109 -7.65 -2.30 -3.58
CA THR A 109 -8.13 -3.34 -4.49
C THR A 109 -8.72 -2.66 -5.70
N SER A 110 -8.43 -3.19 -6.88
CA SER A 110 -8.95 -2.74 -8.16
C SER A 110 -9.39 -3.97 -8.95
N THR A 111 -10.49 -3.85 -9.69
CA THR A 111 -11.07 -4.89 -10.54
C THR A 111 -11.29 -4.34 -11.95
N SER A 112 -11.34 -5.21 -12.97
CA SER A 112 -11.60 -4.78 -14.36
C SER A 112 -13.10 -4.65 -14.67
N ASP A 113 -13.40 -4.17 -15.88
CA ASP A 113 -14.72 -4.28 -16.54
C ASP A 113 -15.92 -3.76 -15.73
N ASN A 114 -15.71 -2.68 -14.97
CA ASN A 114 -16.73 -2.09 -14.10
C ASN A 114 -17.33 -3.08 -13.08
N PHE A 115 -16.58 -4.10 -12.67
CA PHE A 115 -17.03 -5.06 -11.66
C PHE A 115 -17.30 -4.39 -10.30
N LEU A 116 -16.38 -3.55 -9.82
CA LEU A 116 -16.58 -2.69 -8.64
C LEU A 116 -16.44 -1.22 -9.02
N THR A 117 -17.58 -0.53 -9.12
CA THR A 117 -17.65 0.89 -9.52
C THR A 117 -17.95 1.86 -8.38
N SER A 118 -18.16 1.37 -7.15
CA SER A 118 -18.47 2.20 -5.99
C SER A 118 -17.93 1.61 -4.69
N GLY A 119 -17.88 2.43 -3.63
CA GLY A 119 -17.53 1.98 -2.28
C GLY A 119 -16.06 1.54 -2.13
N ILE A 120 -15.86 0.32 -1.63
CA ILE A 120 -14.59 -0.17 -1.06
C ILE A 120 -13.44 -0.31 -2.09
N ALA A 121 -13.76 -0.26 -3.38
CA ALA A 121 -12.82 -0.35 -4.50
C ALA A 121 -13.07 0.75 -5.56
N TYR A 122 -13.66 1.87 -5.16
CA TYR A 122 -13.94 3.00 -6.05
C TYR A 122 -12.66 3.52 -6.73
N ALA A 123 -12.72 3.71 -8.05
CA ALA A 123 -11.65 4.35 -8.81
C ALA A 123 -11.62 5.85 -8.49
N PHE A 124 -10.51 6.32 -7.93
CA PHE A 124 -10.40 7.72 -7.51
C PHE A 124 -10.17 8.62 -8.73
N HIS A 125 -10.91 9.72 -8.78
CA HIS A 125 -10.60 10.82 -9.69
C HIS A 125 -9.23 11.43 -9.35
N PRO A 126 -8.55 12.09 -10.30
CA PRO A 126 -7.30 12.79 -10.02
C PRO A 126 -7.44 13.74 -8.83
N HIS A 127 -6.61 13.57 -7.81
CA HIS A 127 -6.64 14.35 -6.57
C HIS A 127 -5.23 14.51 -5.99
N ARG A 128 -5.14 15.35 -4.95
CA ARG A 128 -3.97 15.42 -4.08
C ARG A 128 -4.33 14.79 -2.75
N ASP A 129 -3.41 14.00 -2.20
CA ASP A 129 -3.53 13.38 -0.88
C ASP A 129 -3.28 14.40 0.25
N THR A 130 -3.90 15.58 0.15
CA THR A 130 -3.81 16.66 1.14
C THR A 130 -5.14 16.92 1.85
N TRP A 131 -6.13 16.03 1.70
CA TRP A 131 -7.47 16.23 2.27
C TRP A 131 -7.45 16.26 3.81
N TYR A 132 -8.34 17.10 4.38
CA TYR A 132 -8.60 17.24 5.83
C TYR A 132 -7.42 17.63 6.73
N ALA A 133 -6.44 18.39 6.23
CA ALA A 133 -5.24 18.86 6.96
C ALA A 133 -4.11 17.82 7.09
N ALA A 134 -3.69 17.26 5.96
CA ALA A 134 -2.45 16.47 5.89
C ALA A 134 -1.26 17.27 6.47
N PRO A 135 -0.45 16.68 7.38
CA PRO A 135 0.75 17.33 7.88
C PRO A 135 1.71 17.70 6.74
N MET A 136 2.38 18.85 6.86
CA MET A 136 3.38 19.29 5.89
C MET A 136 4.60 18.36 5.78
N CYS A 137 4.69 17.35 6.64
CA CYS A 137 5.71 16.30 6.65
C CYS A 137 5.22 14.94 6.12
N GLN A 138 3.98 14.85 5.60
CA GLN A 138 3.42 13.60 5.10
C GLN A 138 4.13 13.12 3.82
N ILE A 139 4.47 11.84 3.78
CA ILE A 139 5.02 11.14 2.62
C ILE A 139 4.22 9.86 2.40
N ASN A 140 3.79 9.61 1.16
CA ASN A 140 3.02 8.42 0.80
C ASN A 140 3.94 7.34 0.23
N TRP A 141 3.73 6.11 0.69
CA TRP A 141 4.43 4.92 0.21
C TRP A 141 3.45 4.02 -0.52
N TRP A 142 3.84 3.57 -1.72
CA TRP A 142 3.05 2.69 -2.56
C TRP A 142 3.79 1.38 -2.74
N LEU A 143 3.16 0.28 -2.36
CA LEU A 143 3.75 -1.04 -2.45
C LEU A 143 2.80 -1.96 -3.23
N PRO A 144 3.20 -2.45 -4.41
CA PRO A 144 2.40 -3.41 -5.15
C PRO A 144 2.42 -4.77 -4.40
N ILE A 145 1.25 -5.22 -3.96
CA ILE A 145 1.10 -6.57 -3.37
C ILE A 145 1.25 -7.64 -4.45
N TYR A 146 0.72 -7.37 -5.64
CA TYR A 146 0.86 -8.19 -6.84
C TYR A 146 1.51 -7.37 -7.96
N PRO A 147 2.11 -8.01 -8.98
CA PRO A 147 2.68 -7.29 -10.11
C PRO A 147 1.69 -6.30 -10.74
N ILE A 148 2.16 -5.10 -11.07
CA ILE A 148 1.39 -4.11 -11.82
C ILE A 148 1.40 -4.54 -13.30
N GLN A 149 0.23 -4.57 -13.94
CA GLN A 149 0.05 -4.91 -15.35
C GLN A 149 -0.27 -3.66 -16.17
#